data_AF-A0A4R5B4F2-F1
#
_entry.id   AF-A0A4R5B4F2-F1
#
_cell.length_a   1.000
_cell.length_b   1.000
_cell.length_c   1.000
_cell.angle_alpha   90.00
_cell.angle_beta   90.00
_cell.angle_gamma   90.00
#
_symmetry.space_group_name_H-M   'P 1'
#
loop_
_entity.id
_entity.type
_entity.pdbx_description
1 polymer ?
#
loop_
_entity_poly.entity_id
_entity_poly.type
_entity_poly.pdbx_seq_one_letter_code
_entity_poly.pdbx_strand_id
1 'polypeptide(L)'
;MAVGFGPVGVGSLGFTGPTVEEFARLVDSMPLREALKQDPGADLVVLVSDRIHEFALRPGYPGADPADFRPVRAEVKDFAADAWLWTPSHPRFP
;
A
#
# COMPACT_ATOMS: atom_id res chain seq x y z
N MET A 1 2.18 -5.82 -2.11
CA MET A 1 3.08 -5.09 -1.18
C MET A 1 2.30 -3.97 -0.49
N ALA A 2 2.74 -3.50 0.69
CA ALA A 2 2.26 -2.24 1.26
C ALA A 2 3.44 -1.34 1.65
N VAL A 3 3.26 -0.02 1.56
CA VAL A 3 4.27 1.00 1.87
C VAL A 3 3.68 2.06 2.78
N GLY A 4 4.40 2.40 3.83
CA GLY A 4 4.09 3.53 4.70
C GLY A 4 5.31 3.97 5.49
N PHE A 5 5.12 4.93 6.39
CA PHE A 5 6.15 5.34 7.34
C PHE A 5 5.52 5.71 8.68
N GLY A 6 6.30 5.66 9.75
CA GLY A 6 5.85 6.10 11.06
C GLY A 6 6.77 5.57 12.17
N PRO A 7 6.49 5.96 13.42
CA PRO A 7 7.26 5.47 14.56
C PRO A 7 7.17 3.94 14.68
N VAL A 8 8.29 3.31 15.00
CA VAL A 8 8.39 1.88 15.29
C VAL A 8 9.19 1.68 16.58
N GLY A 9 8.77 0.69 17.37
CA GLY A 9 9.54 0.16 18.48
C GLY A 9 10.43 -0.99 18.04
N VAL A 10 11.41 -1.35 18.87
CA VAL A 10 12.21 -2.57 18.72
C VAL A 10 11.70 -3.61 19.72
N GLY A 11 11.39 -4.80 19.23
CA GLY A 11 10.99 -5.96 20.02
C GLY A 11 11.85 -7.20 19.71
N SER A 12 11.59 -8.28 20.43
CA SER A 12 12.36 -9.53 20.31
C SER A 12 12.25 -10.23 18.94
N LEU A 13 11.21 -9.92 18.17
CA LEU A 13 10.94 -10.51 16.84
C LEU A 13 11.09 -9.48 15.70
N GLY A 14 11.73 -8.34 15.97
CA GLY A 14 11.90 -7.26 15.00
C GLY A 14 11.16 -6.00 15.41
N PHE A 15 10.58 -5.27 14.45
CA PHE A 15 9.89 -4.02 14.74
C PHE A 15 8.48 -4.27 15.30
N THR A 16 8.06 -3.38 16.19
CA THR A 16 6.73 -3.42 16.83
C THR A 16 6.07 -2.06 16.79
N GLY A 17 4.77 -2.04 17.07
CA GLY A 17 3.98 -0.82 17.24
C GLY A 17 3.02 -0.56 16.09
N PRO A 18 2.23 0.53 16.21
CA PRO A 18 1.05 0.75 15.37
C PRO A 18 1.36 0.81 13.87
N THR A 19 2.51 1.37 13.50
CA THR A 19 2.95 1.44 12.09
C THR A 19 3.18 0.05 11.49
N VAL A 20 3.77 -0.87 12.26
CA VAL A 20 4.03 -2.25 11.79
C VAL A 20 2.72 -3.02 11.66
N GLU A 21 1.83 -2.84 12.64
CA GLU A 21 0.48 -3.44 12.60
C GLU A 21 -0.33 -2.92 11.41
N GLU A 22 -0.30 -1.62 11.15
CA GLU A 22 -0.93 -1.00 9.98
C GLU A 22 -0.44 -1.65 8.67
N PHE A 23 0.87 -1.80 8.48
CA PHE A 23 1.42 -2.38 7.25
C PHE A 23 1.03 -3.86 7.10
N ALA A 24 1.09 -4.62 8.19
CA ALA A 24 0.65 -6.01 8.17
C ALA A 24 -0.83 -6.12 7.77
N ARG A 25 -1.69 -5.26 8.31
CA ARG A 25 -3.12 -5.21 7.95
C ARG A 25 -3.36 -4.78 6.51
N LEU A 26 -2.62 -3.79 6.00
CA LEU A 26 -2.70 -3.36 4.60
C LEU A 26 -2.28 -4.47 3.64
N VAL A 27 -1.18 -5.18 3.93
CA VAL A 27 -0.72 -6.33 3.12
C VAL A 27 -1.78 -7.44 3.08
N ASP A 28 -2.47 -7.68 4.19
CA ASP A 28 -3.50 -8.72 4.28
C ASP A 28 -4.87 -8.31 3.73
N SER A 29 -5.06 -7.04 3.37
CA SER A 29 -6.36 -6.47 3.04
C SER A 29 -6.99 -7.01 1.76
N MET A 30 -8.32 -7.06 1.74
CA MET A 30 -9.09 -7.49 0.57
C MET A 30 -8.80 -6.67 -0.70
N PRO A 31 -8.69 -5.32 -0.66
CA PRO A 31 -8.37 -4.54 -1.85
C PRO A 31 -7.09 -4.98 -2.55
N LEU A 32 -6.03 -5.31 -1.80
CA LEU A 32 -4.76 -5.79 -2.37
C LEU A 32 -4.95 -7.16 -3.03
N ARG A 33 -5.65 -8.07 -2.35
CA ARG A 33 -5.91 -9.44 -2.84
C ARG A 33 -6.78 -9.44 -4.09
N GLU A 34 -7.81 -8.60 -4.15
CA GLU A 34 -8.69 -8.47 -5.31
C GLU A 34 -7.98 -7.82 -6.50
N ALA A 35 -7.11 -6.83 -6.28
CA ALA A 35 -6.33 -6.22 -7.35
C ALA A 35 -5.47 -7.27 -8.09
N LEU A 36 -4.79 -8.17 -7.35
CA LEU A 36 -4.02 -9.27 -7.95
C LEU A 36 -4.88 -10.28 -8.70
N LYS A 37 -6.11 -10.54 -8.23
CA LYS A 37 -7.02 -11.47 -8.93
C LYS A 37 -7.57 -10.87 -10.22
N GLN A 38 -7.83 -9.57 -10.21
CA GLN A 38 -8.39 -8.85 -11.36
C GLN A 38 -7.36 -8.67 -12.48
N ASP A 39 -6.07 -8.66 -12.13
CA ASP A 39 -4.98 -8.64 -13.10
C ASP A 39 -4.00 -9.80 -12.87
N PRO A 40 -4.30 -11.00 -13.42
CA PRO A 40 -3.40 -12.14 -13.35
C PRO A 40 -2.03 -11.91 -13.99
N GLY A 41 -1.87 -10.84 -14.79
CA GLY A 41 -0.60 -10.45 -15.40
C GLY A 41 0.21 -9.45 -14.57
N ALA A 42 -0.31 -8.99 -13.43
CA ALA A 42 0.41 -8.10 -12.53
C ALA A 42 1.36 -8.90 -11.62
N ASP A 43 2.66 -8.72 -11.83
CA ASP A 43 3.69 -9.29 -10.94
C ASP A 43 3.71 -8.60 -9.56
N LEU A 44 3.16 -7.38 -9.47
CA LEU A 44 3.17 -6.56 -8.27
C LEU A 44 1.95 -5.65 -8.22
N VAL A 45 1.33 -5.54 -7.04
CA VAL A 45 0.43 -4.44 -6.67
C VAL A 45 0.89 -3.83 -5.36
N VAL A 46 0.63 -2.54 -5.16
CA VAL A 46 1.12 -1.81 -3.99
C VAL A 46 -0.02 -1.03 -3.34
N LEU A 47 -0.21 -1.19 -2.04
CA LEU A 47 -0.98 -0.25 -1.24
C LEU A 47 -0.06 0.74 -0.55
N VAL A 48 -0.32 2.03 -0.77
CA VAL A 48 0.39 3.12 -0.12
C VAL A 48 -0.51 3.68 0.98
N SER A 49 0.01 3.81 2.20
CA SER A 49 -0.71 4.46 3.31
C SER A 49 -1.10 5.89 2.93
N ASP A 50 -2.24 6.36 3.43
CA ASP A 50 -2.70 7.74 3.20
C ASP A 50 -1.65 8.79 3.53
N ARG A 51 -0.89 8.56 4.62
CA ARG A 51 0.21 9.46 5.05
C ARG A 51 1.32 9.59 4.00
N ILE A 52 1.76 8.50 3.37
CA ILE A 52 2.75 8.59 2.27
C ILE A 52 2.15 9.31 1.07
N HIS A 53 0.91 8.99 0.72
CA HIS A 53 0.27 9.58 -0.44
C HIS A 53 0.22 11.11 -0.30
N GLU A 54 -0.29 11.61 0.83
CA GLU A 54 -0.37 13.05 1.09
C GLU A 54 1.01 13.72 1.19
N PHE A 55 1.99 13.05 1.81
CA PHE A 55 3.31 13.65 2.05
C PHE A 55 4.23 13.63 0.82
N ALA A 56 4.23 12.53 0.06
CA ALA A 56 5.25 12.27 -0.96
C ALA A 56 4.68 12.16 -2.38
N LEU A 57 3.48 11.61 -2.58
CA LEU A 57 2.94 11.37 -3.92
C LEU A 57 2.12 12.54 -4.44
N ARG A 58 1.23 13.09 -3.60
CA ARG A 58 0.35 14.21 -3.94
C ARG A 58 1.09 15.48 -4.37
N PRO A 59 2.26 15.84 -3.79
CA PRO A 59 3.06 16.96 -4.28
C PRO A 59 3.67 16.75 -5.67
N GLY A 60 3.63 15.53 -6.22
CA GLY A 60 4.21 15.15 -7.51
C GLY A 60 5.67 14.71 -7.35
N TYR A 61 5.88 13.39 -7.28
CA TYR A 61 7.22 12.80 -7.24
C TYR A 61 7.61 12.27 -8.63
N PRO A 62 8.81 12.58 -9.15
CA PRO A 62 9.25 12.03 -10.43
C PRO A 62 9.24 10.50 -10.44
N GLY A 63 8.47 9.89 -11.35
CA GLY A 63 8.33 8.44 -11.46
C GLY A 63 7.19 7.82 -10.65
N ALA A 64 6.39 8.63 -9.95
CA ALA A 64 5.16 8.18 -9.31
C ALA A 64 4.08 9.27 -9.46
N ASP A 65 3.31 9.19 -10.55
CA ASP A 65 2.20 10.11 -10.78
C ASP A 65 1.08 9.81 -9.78
N PRO A 66 0.63 10.76 -8.94
CA PRO A 66 -0.49 10.52 -8.04
C PRO A 66 -1.78 10.06 -8.74
N ALA A 67 -1.95 10.32 -10.05
CA ALA A 67 -3.08 9.80 -10.83
C ALA A 67 -3.05 8.27 -11.02
N ASP A 68 -1.89 7.62 -10.87
CA ASP A 68 -1.74 6.16 -10.93
C ASP A 68 -2.22 5.46 -9.64
N PHE A 69 -2.58 6.22 -8.62
CA PHE A 69 -2.97 5.71 -7.31
C PHE A 69 -4.47 5.89 -7.09
N ARG A 70 -5.20 4.77 -7.01
CA ARG A 70 -6.64 4.77 -6.75
C ARG A 70 -6.92 4.71 -5.25
N PRO A 71 -7.77 5.58 -4.69
CA PRO A 71 -8.14 5.48 -3.27
C PRO A 71 -8.95 4.20 -3.03
N VAL A 72 -8.64 3.53 -1.92
CA VAL A 72 -9.33 2.34 -1.43
C VAL A 72 -9.47 2.41 0.08
N ARG A 73 -10.52 1.75 0.60
CA ARG A 73 -10.68 1.51 2.03
C ARG A 73 -10.21 0.08 2.33
N ALA A 74 -9.18 -0.06 3.15
CA ALA A 74 -8.68 -1.35 3.59
C ALA A 74 -9.29 -1.72 4.94
N GLU A 75 -10.09 -2.78 4.96
CA GLU A 75 -10.76 -3.28 6.17
C GLU A 75 -10.32 -4.71 6.48
N VAL A 76 -9.81 -4.92 7.69
CA VAL A 76 -9.34 -6.24 8.17
C VAL A 76 -9.61 -6.35 9.67
N LYS A 77 -10.59 -7.16 10.06
CA LYS A 77 -11.01 -7.32 11.47
C LYS A 77 -11.36 -5.96 12.09
N ASP A 78 -10.67 -5.57 13.15
CA ASP A 78 -10.84 -4.29 13.86
C ASP A 78 -9.99 -3.15 13.28
N PHE A 79 -9.47 -3.32 12.06
CA PHE A 79 -8.67 -2.32 11.36
C PHE A 79 -9.44 -1.78 10.15
N ALA A 80 -9.48 -0.46 10.02
CA ALA A 80 -9.97 0.22 8.82
C ALA A 80 -9.10 1.46 8.55
N ALA A 81 -8.54 1.55 7.34
CA ALA A 81 -7.71 2.68 6.93
C ALA A 81 -7.95 3.06 5.47
N ASP A 82 -7.78 4.35 5.18
CA ASP A 82 -7.70 4.82 3.81
C ASP A 82 -6.30 4.55 3.27
N ALA A 83 -6.23 4.06 2.04
CA ALA A 83 -5.00 3.72 1.37
C ALA A 83 -5.15 3.96 -0.14
N TRP A 84 -4.02 3.89 -0.83
CA TRP A 84 -3.90 4.26 -2.23
C TRP A 84 -3.30 3.08 -2.99
N LEU A 85 -4.13 2.45 -3.82
CA LEU A 85 -3.77 1.28 -4.59
C LEU A 85 -3.11 1.71 -5.90
N TRP A 86 -1.88 1.25 -6.09
CA TRP A 86 -1.21 1.27 -7.37
C TRP A 86 -1.26 -0.13 -7.99
N THR A 87 -1.59 -0.15 -9.28
CA THR A 87 -1.51 -1.32 -10.14
C THR A 87 -0.66 -0.97 -11.35
N PRO A 88 0.16 -1.91 -11.86
CA PRO A 88 0.97 -1.66 -13.04
C PRO A 88 0.06 -1.36 -14.24
N SER A 89 0.27 -0.21 -14.86
CA SER A 89 -0.23 0.05 -16.21
C SER A 89 0.74 -0.64 -17.18
N HIS A 90 0.29 -1.70 -17.87
CA HIS A 90 1.15 -2.53 -18.73
C HIS A 90 1.99 -1.67 -19.71
N PRO A 91 3.33 -1.73 -19.62
CA PRO A 91 4.06 -2.46 -20.65
C PRO A 91 5.04 -3.47 -20.03
N ARG A 92 5.02 -4.71 -20.54
CA ARG A 92 6.01 -5.73 -20.18
C ARG A 92 7.38 -5.22 -20.63
N PHE A 93 8.36 -5.19 -19.73
CA PHE A 93 9.75 -5.21 -20.16
C PHE A 93 10.01 -6.58 -20.81
N PRO A 94 10.60 -6.65 -22.02
CA PRO A 94 10.91 -7.91 -22.68
C PRO A 94 11.96 -8.74 -21.94
#